data_AF-A0A250JDF5-F1
#
_entry.id   AF-A0A250JDF5-F1
#
_cell.length_a   1.000
_cell.length_b   1.000
_cell.length_c   1.000
_cell.angle_alpha   90.00
_cell.angle_beta   90.00
_cell.angle_gamma   90.00
#
_symmetry.space_group_name_H-M   'P 1'
#
loop_
_entity.id
_entity.type
_entity.pdbx_description
1 polymer ?
#
loop_
_entity_poly.entity_id
_entity_poly.type
_entity_poly.pdbx_seq_one_letter_code
_entity_poly.pdbx_strand_id
1 'polypeptide(L)'
;MGKKKHVSWDFKAQYHQDDTTGCIWRHSGGYGTTACHYAMNGYKVSGSRLDMYNKDHRKNALALGYVLDVSGDKRRRGDLKLTSKISQEVKAKSRTARKTSEAREAFRKLFERRFGGSIKWLSLNEKGWHYDYTLPAEHVPKKYLGRREPTFKVKNGPAEGYGAWYPYHHNYHHLIPQGALQEYVCGNDDKTKRRVELLCASKWNINGPNNIVLLPQETSVSKIVELPAHCPWGLKKHAAYSKSMRDWLTDAKQKLTKAMRTKACEDTEDVAVDLDSVSEKILKQIKTMKPGRQIGQVKPG
;
A
#
# COMPACT_ATOMS: atom_id res chain seq x y z
N MET A 1 -25.15 -4.28 20.50
CA MET A 1 -23.82 -3.76 20.88
C MET A 1 -23.32 -2.78 19.82
N GLY A 2 -23.41 -1.48 20.10
CA GLY A 2 -22.97 -0.43 19.17
C GLY A 2 -21.45 -0.43 19.02
N LYS A 3 -20.95 -0.37 17.78
CA LYS A 3 -19.54 -0.12 17.48
C LYS A 3 -19.18 1.25 18.06
N LYS A 4 -18.58 1.29 19.25
CA LYS A 4 -18.00 2.54 19.80
C LYS A 4 -17.01 3.07 18.75
N LYS A 5 -17.27 4.27 18.22
CA LYS A 5 -16.39 4.96 17.28
C LYS A 5 -15.03 5.16 17.96
N HIS A 6 -13.94 4.89 17.24
CA HIS A 6 -12.56 4.98 17.73
C HIS A 6 -12.20 6.27 18.47
N VAL A 7 -12.95 7.35 18.23
CA VAL A 7 -12.83 8.66 18.86
C VAL A 7 -12.87 8.61 20.40
N SER A 8 -13.51 7.63 21.03
CA SER A 8 -13.51 7.52 22.52
C SER A 8 -12.16 7.07 23.09
N TRP A 9 -11.23 6.62 22.24
CA TRP A 9 -9.90 6.13 22.62
C TRP A 9 -8.77 7.02 22.10
N ASP A 10 -9.09 8.09 21.37
CA ASP A 10 -8.13 9.14 21.01
C ASP A 10 -7.82 9.92 22.30
N PHE A 11 -6.73 9.53 22.97
CA PHE A 11 -6.23 10.25 24.12
C PHE A 11 -5.83 11.67 23.67
N LYS A 12 -6.55 12.67 24.18
CA LYS A 12 -6.59 14.05 23.67
C LYS A 12 -5.26 14.82 23.65
N ALA A 13 -4.16 14.33 24.21
CA ALA A 13 -2.92 15.14 24.26
C ALA A 13 -1.61 14.41 24.61
N GLN A 14 -1.62 13.25 25.28
CA GLN A 14 -0.43 12.82 26.04
C GLN A 14 0.56 11.89 25.32
N TYR A 15 0.21 11.29 24.18
CA TYR A 15 1.14 10.41 23.42
C TYR A 15 1.66 11.03 22.12
N HIS A 16 1.31 12.29 21.84
CA HIS A 16 1.68 13.02 20.63
C HIS A 16 2.42 14.34 20.93
N GLN A 17 2.93 14.50 22.15
CA GLN A 17 3.61 15.75 22.53
C GLN A 17 4.97 15.90 21.83
N ASP A 18 5.60 14.76 21.51
CA ASP A 18 6.81 14.71 20.70
C ASP A 18 6.45 14.05 19.37
N ASP A 19 6.85 14.70 18.28
CA ASP A 19 6.69 14.30 16.88
C ASP A 19 7.40 12.98 16.50
N THR A 20 7.95 12.26 17.49
CA THR A 20 8.97 11.23 17.32
C THR A 20 8.57 9.81 17.75
N THR A 21 7.55 9.56 18.59
CA THR A 21 7.34 8.17 19.09
C THR A 21 5.89 7.76 19.34
N GLY A 22 5.56 6.49 19.02
CA GLY A 22 4.34 5.78 19.43
C GLY A 22 3.04 6.21 18.76
N CYS A 23 2.60 5.51 17.71
CA CYS A 23 1.26 5.73 17.12
C CYS A 23 0.66 4.41 16.66
N ILE A 24 -0.53 4.07 17.15
CA ILE A 24 -1.21 2.80 16.81
C ILE A 24 -2.46 3.00 15.95
N TRP A 25 -2.77 4.26 15.61
CA TRP A 25 -3.97 4.64 14.90
C TRP A 25 -3.64 5.16 13.51
N ARG A 26 -4.58 4.95 12.59
CA ARG A 26 -4.51 5.58 11.27
C ARG A 26 -5.07 6.99 11.37
N HIS A 27 -4.21 7.99 11.22
CA HIS A 27 -4.65 9.38 11.11
C HIS A 27 -5.05 9.66 9.66
N SER A 28 -6.26 10.21 9.46
CA SER A 28 -6.85 10.46 8.15
C SER A 28 -6.75 11.91 7.68
N GLY A 29 -5.98 12.77 8.36
CA GLY A 29 -5.91 14.18 7.99
C GLY A 29 -4.68 14.88 8.55
N GLY A 30 -4.14 15.81 7.76
CA GLY A 30 -2.99 16.64 8.09
C GLY A 30 -1.78 16.31 7.23
N TYR A 31 -1.29 17.29 6.46
CA TYR A 31 -0.11 17.22 5.61
C TYR A 31 1.15 17.59 6.40
N GLY A 32 1.43 16.83 7.46
CA GLY A 32 2.57 17.06 8.36
C GLY A 32 3.74 16.10 8.10
N THR A 33 4.95 16.52 8.50
CA THR A 33 6.16 15.68 8.52
C THR A 33 6.24 14.75 9.74
N THR A 34 5.18 14.69 10.54
CA THR A 34 5.17 13.95 11.81
C THR A 34 5.32 12.45 11.58
N ALA A 35 5.82 11.74 12.60
CA ALA A 35 5.96 10.29 12.57
C ALA A 35 4.64 9.52 12.30
N CYS A 36 3.49 10.18 12.43
CA CYS A 36 2.17 9.60 12.17
C CYS A 36 1.75 9.66 10.68
N HIS A 37 2.50 10.36 9.82
CA HIS A 37 2.09 10.60 8.43
C HIS A 37 2.33 9.39 7.52
N TYR A 38 1.38 8.47 7.55
CA TYR A 38 1.38 7.20 6.82
C TYR A 38 1.86 7.28 5.36
N ALA A 39 1.31 8.20 4.56
CA ALA A 39 1.66 8.30 3.14
C ALA A 39 3.11 8.80 2.94
N MET A 40 3.60 9.65 3.83
CA MET A 40 4.96 10.21 3.74
C MET A 40 5.98 9.17 4.21
N ASN A 41 5.69 8.44 5.28
CA ASN A 41 6.54 7.34 5.73
C ASN A 41 6.57 6.21 4.71
N GLY A 42 5.41 5.88 4.12
CA GLY A 42 5.32 4.98 2.98
C GLY A 42 6.17 5.46 1.81
N TYR A 43 6.13 6.76 1.51
CA TYR A 43 6.94 7.35 0.46
C TYR A 43 8.45 7.23 0.74
N LYS A 44 8.88 7.66 1.93
CA LYS A 44 10.29 7.61 2.35
C LYS A 44 10.83 6.18 2.32
N VAL A 45 10.11 5.23 2.92
CA VAL A 45 10.58 3.83 2.98
C VAL A 45 10.54 3.13 1.64
N SER A 46 9.67 3.55 0.71
CA SER A 46 9.70 3.00 -0.63
C SER A 46 10.95 3.46 -1.40
N GLY A 47 11.46 4.66 -1.09
CA GLY A 47 12.73 5.16 -1.60
C GLY A 47 13.96 4.39 -1.11
N SER A 48 13.89 3.71 0.05
CA SER A 48 14.96 2.81 0.51
C SER A 48 14.85 1.39 -0.04
N ARG A 49 13.80 1.08 -0.80
CA ARG A 49 13.50 -0.25 -1.37
C ARG A 49 13.43 -0.20 -2.89
N LEU A 50 14.35 0.53 -3.53
CA LEU A 50 14.37 0.71 -4.99
C LEU A 50 14.50 -0.60 -5.75
N ASP A 51 15.10 -1.63 -5.15
CA ASP A 51 15.16 -3.01 -5.67
C ASP A 51 13.77 -3.58 -5.99
N MET A 52 12.75 -3.18 -5.24
CA MET A 52 11.37 -3.60 -5.46
C MET A 52 10.68 -2.83 -6.59
N TYR A 53 11.03 -1.55 -6.77
CA TYR A 53 10.19 -0.62 -7.53
C TYR A 53 10.84 -0.08 -8.81
N ASN A 54 12.15 -0.23 -9.00
CA ASN A 54 12.91 0.31 -10.15
C ASN A 54 13.45 -0.81 -11.05
N LYS A 55 12.64 -1.86 -11.25
CA LYS A 55 12.89 -2.92 -12.21
C LYS A 55 12.57 -2.46 -13.63
N ASP A 56 12.99 -3.25 -14.63
CA ASP A 56 12.68 -3.00 -16.04
C ASP A 56 11.20 -3.35 -16.36
N HIS A 57 10.31 -2.44 -15.95
CA HIS A 57 8.87 -2.58 -16.12
C HIS A 57 8.46 -2.64 -17.60
N ARG A 58 9.21 -1.95 -18.48
CA ARG A 58 8.94 -1.96 -19.93
C ARG A 58 9.17 -3.36 -20.51
N LYS A 59 10.35 -3.95 -20.25
CA LYS A 59 10.66 -5.31 -20.67
C LYS A 59 9.65 -6.31 -20.14
N ASN A 60 9.23 -6.17 -18.87
CA ASN A 60 8.22 -7.03 -18.28
C ASN A 60 6.85 -6.89 -18.96
N ALA A 61 6.42 -5.66 -19.28
CA ALA A 61 5.17 -5.42 -19.99
C ALA A 61 5.17 -6.02 -21.41
N LEU A 62 6.30 -5.94 -22.11
CA LEU A 62 6.51 -6.56 -23.42
C LEU A 62 6.48 -8.10 -23.32
N ALA A 63 7.24 -8.69 -22.39
CA ALA A 63 7.29 -10.13 -22.17
C ALA A 63 5.92 -10.73 -21.80
N LEU A 64 5.10 -9.99 -21.06
CA LEU A 64 3.73 -10.38 -20.74
C LEU A 64 2.76 -10.27 -21.93
N GLY A 65 3.17 -9.65 -23.04
CA GLY A 65 2.32 -9.38 -24.20
C GLY A 65 1.20 -8.38 -23.89
N TYR A 66 1.40 -7.51 -22.90
CA TYR A 66 0.45 -6.45 -22.53
C TYR A 66 0.60 -5.21 -23.39
N VAL A 67 1.78 -5.03 -23.94
CA VAL A 67 2.09 -3.97 -24.90
C VAL A 67 2.85 -4.54 -26.10
N LEU A 68 2.77 -3.84 -27.21
CA LEU A 68 3.63 -4.03 -28.38
C LEU A 68 4.60 -2.87 -28.46
N ASP A 69 5.86 -3.15 -28.78
CA ASP A 69 6.79 -2.11 -29.20
C ASP A 69 6.44 -1.66 -30.62
N VAL A 70 6.31 -0.34 -30.79
CA VAL A 70 6.01 0.31 -32.06
C VAL A 70 7.03 1.41 -32.36
N SER A 71 8.23 1.34 -31.75
CA SER A 71 9.36 2.21 -32.06
C SER A 71 9.64 2.17 -33.56
N GLY A 72 9.32 3.27 -34.26
CA GLY A 72 9.41 3.38 -35.73
C GLY A 72 8.10 3.72 -36.43
N ASP A 73 6.94 3.53 -35.79
CA ASP A 73 5.66 3.99 -36.33
C ASP A 73 5.48 5.50 -36.09
N LYS A 74 5.92 6.32 -37.05
CA LYS A 74 5.81 7.79 -37.02
C LYS A 74 4.37 8.30 -36.83
N ARG A 75 3.34 7.46 -37.02
CA ARG A 75 1.93 7.84 -36.88
C ARG A 75 1.42 7.68 -35.44
N ARG A 76 2.21 7.10 -34.54
CA ARG A 76 1.77 6.79 -33.16
C ARG A 76 2.53 7.65 -32.14
N ARG A 77 1.78 8.24 -31.21
CA ARG A 77 2.34 8.96 -30.05
C ARG A 77 2.67 7.94 -28.96
N GLY A 78 3.94 7.82 -28.60
CA GLY A 78 4.46 6.81 -27.65
C GLY A 78 4.88 5.53 -28.37
N ASP A 79 5.87 4.84 -27.81
CA ASP A 79 6.50 3.66 -28.41
C ASP A 79 5.87 2.32 -27.97
N LEU A 80 4.87 2.35 -27.08
CA LEU A 80 4.12 1.17 -26.65
C LEU A 80 2.63 1.28 -27.00
N LYS A 81 2.06 0.19 -27.52
CA LYS A 81 0.61 0.05 -27.76
C LYS A 81 0.02 -1.04 -26.89
N LEU A 82 -1.04 -0.70 -26.13
CA LEU A 82 -1.81 -1.66 -25.33
C LEU A 82 -2.42 -2.77 -26.21
N THR A 83 -2.27 -4.03 -25.80
CA THR A 83 -2.87 -5.18 -26.49
C THR A 83 -4.29 -5.49 -25.98
N SER A 84 -5.02 -6.33 -26.70
CA SER A 84 -6.32 -6.83 -26.28
C SER A 84 -6.24 -7.78 -25.07
N LYS A 85 -5.05 -8.28 -24.69
CA LYS A 85 -4.87 -9.24 -23.60
C LYS A 85 -5.33 -8.69 -22.26
N ILE A 86 -5.05 -7.42 -21.95
CA ILE A 86 -5.56 -6.76 -20.73
C ILE A 86 -7.09 -6.62 -20.81
N SER A 87 -7.63 -6.22 -21.96
CA SER A 87 -9.09 -6.15 -22.16
C SER A 87 -9.74 -7.53 -21.96
N GLN A 88 -9.12 -8.61 -22.43
CA GLN A 88 -9.58 -9.98 -22.21
C GLN A 88 -9.56 -10.35 -20.72
N GLU A 89 -8.49 -10.03 -19.97
CA GLU A 89 -8.44 -10.25 -18.52
C GLU A 89 -9.56 -9.51 -17.78
N VAL A 90 -9.76 -8.23 -18.11
CA VAL A 90 -10.83 -7.39 -17.52
C VAL A 90 -12.21 -7.93 -17.88
N LYS A 91 -12.43 -8.35 -19.13
CA LYS A 91 -13.69 -8.98 -19.60
C LYS A 91 -13.96 -10.31 -18.91
N ALA A 92 -12.94 -11.16 -18.76
CA ALA A 92 -13.09 -12.43 -18.05
C ALA A 92 -13.52 -12.17 -16.59
N LYS A 93 -12.87 -11.19 -15.94
CA LYS A 93 -13.24 -10.82 -14.56
C LYS A 93 -14.65 -10.24 -14.48
N SER A 94 -15.04 -9.35 -15.39
CA SER A 94 -16.38 -8.73 -15.35
C SER A 94 -17.50 -9.75 -15.58
N ARG A 95 -17.28 -10.77 -16.41
CA ARG A 95 -18.24 -11.88 -16.62
C ARG A 95 -18.49 -12.68 -15.34
N THR A 96 -17.47 -12.89 -14.51
CA THR A 96 -17.63 -13.58 -13.22
C THR A 96 -18.37 -12.76 -12.16
N ALA A 97 -18.53 -11.45 -12.37
CA ALA A 97 -19.29 -10.62 -11.45
C ALA A 97 -20.81 -10.84 -11.68
N ARG A 98 -21.53 -11.21 -10.62
CA ARG A 98 -23.00 -11.24 -10.56
C ARG A 98 -23.55 -9.81 -10.56
N LYS A 99 -23.45 -9.13 -11.70
CA LYS A 99 -23.85 -7.72 -11.90
C LYS A 99 -24.58 -7.59 -13.24
N THR A 100 -25.36 -6.51 -13.39
CA THR A 100 -26.04 -6.14 -14.64
C THR A 100 -25.04 -5.90 -15.78
N SER A 101 -25.50 -5.96 -17.03
CA SER A 101 -24.70 -5.66 -18.23
C SER A 101 -24.05 -4.27 -18.14
N GLU A 102 -24.82 -3.25 -17.77
CA GLU A 102 -24.36 -1.88 -17.59
C GLU A 102 -23.26 -1.78 -16.53
N ALA A 103 -23.44 -2.42 -15.37
CA ALA A 103 -22.44 -2.41 -14.31
C ALA A 103 -21.15 -3.15 -14.71
N ARG A 104 -21.24 -4.20 -15.56
CA ARG A 104 -20.07 -4.88 -16.14
C ARG A 104 -19.35 -4.00 -17.16
N GLU A 105 -20.08 -3.22 -17.95
CA GLU A 105 -19.52 -2.27 -18.91
C GLU A 105 -18.80 -1.12 -18.21
N ALA A 106 -19.44 -0.52 -17.20
CA ALA A 106 -18.84 0.53 -16.38
C ALA A 106 -17.57 0.04 -15.67
N PHE A 107 -17.60 -1.19 -15.14
CA PHE A 107 -16.41 -1.86 -14.61
C PHE A 107 -15.32 -1.95 -15.67
N ARG A 108 -15.62 -2.52 -16.85
CA ARG A 108 -14.62 -2.70 -17.92
C ARG A 108 -13.96 -1.38 -18.29
N LYS A 109 -14.76 -0.34 -18.59
CA LYS A 109 -14.28 0.99 -18.94
C LYS A 109 -13.38 1.59 -17.85
N LEU A 110 -13.75 1.43 -16.57
CA LEU A 110 -12.96 1.94 -15.45
C LEU A 110 -11.56 1.32 -15.42
N PHE A 111 -11.47 -0.01 -15.46
CA PHE A 111 -10.18 -0.70 -15.36
C PHE A 111 -9.34 -0.51 -16.64
N GLU A 112 -9.93 -0.62 -17.83
CA GLU A 112 -9.23 -0.35 -19.09
C GLU A 112 -8.66 1.08 -19.14
N ARG A 113 -9.40 2.08 -18.64
CA ARG A 113 -8.91 3.46 -18.53
C ARG A 113 -7.73 3.59 -17.57
N ARG A 114 -7.77 2.92 -16.41
CA ARG A 114 -6.65 2.92 -15.45
C ARG A 114 -5.38 2.34 -16.08
N PHE A 115 -5.49 1.19 -16.75
CA PHE A 115 -4.35 0.56 -17.43
C PHE A 115 -3.82 1.39 -18.60
N GLY A 116 -4.72 1.86 -19.49
CA GLY A 116 -4.32 2.69 -20.63
C GLY A 116 -3.63 3.98 -20.19
N GLY A 117 -4.09 4.57 -19.09
CA GLY A 117 -3.41 5.69 -18.44
C GLY A 117 -1.99 5.33 -18.02
N SER A 118 -1.80 4.25 -17.26
CA SER A 118 -0.48 3.83 -16.78
C SER A 118 0.49 3.45 -17.90
N ILE A 119 0.05 2.65 -18.88
CA ILE A 119 0.89 2.23 -20.01
C ILE A 119 1.35 3.41 -20.84
N LYS A 120 0.51 4.42 -21.02
CA LYS A 120 0.89 5.65 -21.71
C LYS A 120 2.10 6.33 -21.06
N TRP A 121 2.25 6.26 -19.74
CA TRP A 121 3.40 6.85 -19.07
C TRP A 121 4.66 6.01 -19.26
N LEU A 122 4.53 4.68 -19.22
CA LEU A 122 5.63 3.77 -19.54
C LEU A 122 6.09 3.91 -21.00
N SER A 123 5.18 4.29 -21.91
CA SER A 123 5.49 4.52 -23.33
C SER A 123 6.12 5.87 -23.65
N LEU A 124 6.22 6.76 -22.67
CA LEU A 124 6.88 8.06 -22.83
C LEU A 124 8.34 8.00 -22.37
N ASN A 125 8.63 7.11 -21.42
CA ASN A 125 9.96 6.83 -20.91
C ASN A 125 9.96 5.47 -20.21
N GLU A 126 10.97 4.64 -20.46
CA GLU A 126 11.12 3.33 -19.82
C GLU A 126 11.18 3.41 -18.29
N LYS A 127 11.73 4.50 -17.74
CA LYS A 127 11.80 4.80 -16.30
C LYS A 127 10.55 5.50 -15.80
N GLY A 128 9.56 5.76 -16.66
CA GLY A 128 8.31 6.43 -16.31
C GLY A 128 7.52 5.71 -15.21
N TRP A 129 7.85 4.45 -14.91
CA TRP A 129 7.30 3.68 -13.79
C TRP A 129 8.20 3.54 -12.56
N HIS A 130 9.44 4.04 -12.60
CA HIS A 130 10.38 3.97 -11.49
C HIS A 130 9.93 4.88 -10.34
N TYR A 131 10.13 4.38 -9.13
CA TYR A 131 9.94 5.11 -7.90
C TYR A 131 10.84 6.35 -7.83
N ASP A 132 10.25 7.47 -7.40
CA ASP A 132 10.87 8.81 -7.36
C ASP A 132 11.44 9.32 -8.70
N TYR A 133 11.03 8.71 -9.82
CA TYR A 133 11.39 9.24 -11.13
C TYR A 133 10.43 10.35 -11.55
N THR A 134 10.98 11.51 -11.87
CA THR A 134 10.25 12.60 -12.53
C THR A 134 10.57 12.57 -14.01
N LEU A 135 9.53 12.47 -14.85
CA LEU A 135 9.66 12.59 -16.30
C LEU A 135 10.18 13.99 -16.67
N PRO A 136 11.23 14.11 -17.50
CA PRO A 136 11.63 15.39 -18.05
C PRO A 136 10.49 16.04 -18.84
N ALA A 137 10.40 17.37 -18.80
CA ALA A 137 9.28 18.13 -19.36
C ALA A 137 9.10 17.86 -20.88
N GLU A 138 10.19 17.65 -21.60
CA GLU A 138 10.19 17.29 -23.02
C GLU A 138 9.48 15.97 -23.34
N HIS A 139 9.42 15.03 -22.38
CA HIS A 139 8.69 13.77 -22.52
C HIS A 139 7.23 13.88 -22.09
N VAL A 140 6.82 14.98 -21.45
CA VAL A 140 5.46 15.18 -20.96
C VAL A 140 4.62 15.90 -22.04
N PRO A 141 3.51 15.30 -22.52
CA PRO A 141 2.69 15.96 -23.54
C PRO A 141 2.17 17.32 -23.05
N LYS A 142 2.23 18.37 -23.88
CA LYS A 142 1.88 19.77 -23.53
C LYS A 142 0.60 19.93 -22.70
N LYS A 143 -0.45 19.15 -22.99
CA LYS A 143 -1.71 19.18 -22.22
C LYS A 143 -1.60 18.75 -20.74
N TYR A 144 -0.47 18.20 -20.35
CA TYR A 144 -0.11 17.84 -18.98
C TYR A 144 1.02 18.72 -18.42
N LEU A 145 1.72 19.50 -19.25
CA LEU A 145 2.69 20.50 -18.79
C LEU A 145 1.97 21.59 -17.97
N GLY A 146 2.53 21.97 -16.84
CA GLY A 146 1.92 22.94 -15.91
C GLY A 146 0.66 22.43 -15.18
N ARG A 147 0.19 21.22 -15.50
CA ARG A 147 -0.75 20.47 -14.65
C ARG A 147 0.07 19.61 -13.68
N ARG A 148 -0.58 19.07 -12.65
CA ARG A 148 0.06 18.23 -11.62
C ARG A 148 0.90 17.15 -12.29
N GLU A 149 2.21 17.39 -12.34
CA GLU A 149 3.15 16.43 -12.91
C GLU A 149 2.97 15.12 -12.18
N PRO A 150 2.92 14.04 -12.95
CA PRO A 150 2.67 12.79 -12.34
C PRO A 150 3.97 12.26 -11.70
N THR A 151 3.93 12.04 -10.39
CA THR A 151 5.09 11.61 -9.60
C THR A 151 4.60 10.76 -8.44
N PHE A 152 5.47 9.86 -7.94
CA PHE A 152 5.25 9.19 -6.67
C PHE A 152 5.33 10.16 -5.48
N LYS A 153 5.92 11.35 -5.66
CA LYS A 153 6.08 12.36 -4.60
C LYS A 153 4.73 12.67 -3.95
N VAL A 154 4.70 12.51 -2.63
CA VAL A 154 3.59 12.97 -1.79
C VAL A 154 3.66 14.50 -1.76
N LYS A 155 2.66 15.18 -2.30
CA LYS A 155 2.58 16.64 -2.26
C LYS A 155 1.72 17.10 -1.08
N ASN A 156 2.12 18.21 -0.47
CA ASN A 156 1.40 18.85 0.64
C ASN A 156 0.45 19.90 0.07
N GLY A 157 -0.86 19.64 0.07
CA GLY A 157 -1.86 20.64 -0.33
C GLY A 157 -3.24 20.05 -0.68
N PRO A 158 -4.34 20.84 -0.56
CA PRO A 158 -5.70 20.39 -0.86
C PRO A 158 -5.91 20.05 -2.35
N ALA A 159 -5.01 20.54 -3.20
CA ALA A 159 -5.14 20.47 -4.64
C ALA A 159 -3.85 19.99 -5.33
N GLU A 160 -3.11 19.03 -4.78
CA GLU A 160 -1.82 18.60 -5.37
C GLU A 160 -1.59 17.10 -5.17
N GLY A 161 -1.84 16.25 -6.17
CA GLY A 161 -0.76 15.57 -6.89
C GLY A 161 -0.70 14.11 -6.41
N TYR A 162 -1.21 13.19 -7.22
CA TYR A 162 -1.53 11.82 -6.80
C TYR A 162 -0.30 10.93 -6.54
N GLY A 163 0.45 11.18 -5.46
CA GLY A 163 1.48 10.27 -4.93
C GLY A 163 0.96 8.91 -4.45
N ALA A 164 -0.35 8.65 -4.59
CA ALA A 164 -1.01 7.35 -4.35
C ALA A 164 -1.47 6.66 -5.64
N TRP A 165 -1.45 7.34 -6.81
CA TRP A 165 -2.09 6.81 -8.03
C TRP A 165 -1.26 6.95 -9.30
N TYR A 166 -0.04 7.48 -9.20
CA TYR A 166 0.88 7.60 -10.33
C TYR A 166 2.17 6.84 -10.07
N PRO A 167 2.84 6.24 -11.08
CA PRO A 167 2.50 6.09 -12.51
C PRO A 167 1.39 5.09 -12.78
N TYR A 168 1.04 4.36 -11.75
CA TYR A 168 -0.06 3.44 -11.74
C TYR A 168 -0.80 3.49 -10.41
N HIS A 169 -2.02 2.98 -10.46
CA HIS A 169 -2.91 2.91 -9.31
C HIS A 169 -2.30 1.98 -8.24
N HIS A 170 -1.92 2.54 -7.10
CA HIS A 170 -1.24 1.82 -6.02
C HIS A 170 -1.80 2.23 -4.66
N ASN A 171 -1.24 1.71 -3.59
CA ASN A 171 -1.52 2.09 -2.22
C ASN A 171 -0.30 1.73 -1.37
N TYR A 172 0.00 2.57 -0.39
CA TYR A 172 0.73 2.07 0.77
C TYR A 172 -0.16 1.03 1.48
N HIS A 173 0.44 -0.01 2.01
CA HIS A 173 -0.21 -1.13 2.70
C HIS A 173 0.51 -1.35 4.03
N HIS A 174 -0.25 -1.46 5.12
CA HIS A 174 0.30 -1.83 6.42
C HIS A 174 0.58 -3.33 6.47
N LEU A 175 1.82 -3.71 6.80
CA LEU A 175 2.23 -5.12 6.93
C LEU A 175 1.49 -5.79 8.09
N ILE A 176 1.39 -5.12 9.23
CA ILE A 176 0.47 -5.42 10.33
C ILE A 176 -0.73 -4.49 10.18
N PRO A 177 -1.89 -4.97 9.70
CA PRO A 177 -3.07 -4.13 9.54
C PRO A 177 -3.61 -3.66 10.88
N GLN A 178 -4.10 -2.42 10.92
CA GLN A 178 -4.73 -1.85 12.12
C GLN A 178 -5.83 -2.74 12.70
N GLY A 179 -6.66 -3.35 11.84
CA GLY A 179 -7.72 -4.26 12.29
C GLY A 179 -7.16 -5.51 12.99
N ALA A 180 -6.05 -6.06 12.50
CA ALA A 180 -5.41 -7.23 13.12
C ALA A 180 -4.71 -6.87 14.43
N LEU A 181 -4.03 -5.73 14.47
CA LEU A 181 -3.43 -5.20 15.70
C LEU A 181 -4.51 -5.00 16.78
N GLN A 182 -5.62 -4.37 16.43
CA GLN A 182 -6.73 -4.16 17.34
C GLN A 182 -7.34 -5.48 17.82
N GLU A 183 -7.58 -6.43 16.91
CA GLU A 183 -8.22 -7.71 17.24
C GLU A 183 -7.32 -8.63 18.08
N TYR A 184 -6.04 -8.77 17.70
CA TYR A 184 -5.15 -9.79 18.26
C TYR A 184 -4.22 -9.29 19.35
N VAL A 185 -3.85 -8.00 19.34
CA VAL A 185 -2.94 -7.42 20.35
C VAL A 185 -3.72 -6.63 21.39
N CYS A 186 -4.50 -5.62 20.97
CA CYS A 186 -5.21 -4.74 21.89
C CYS A 186 -6.44 -5.40 22.53
N GLY A 187 -7.18 -6.21 21.77
CA GLY A 187 -8.44 -6.82 22.21
C GLY A 187 -9.61 -5.83 22.28
N ASN A 188 -10.78 -6.32 22.69
CA ASN A 188 -12.02 -5.55 22.87
C ASN A 188 -12.65 -5.81 24.26
N ASP A 189 -11.84 -5.86 25.29
CA ASP A 189 -12.24 -6.14 26.68
C ASP A 189 -11.89 -4.93 27.59
N ASP A 190 -12.18 -5.03 28.89
CA ASP A 190 -11.90 -3.95 29.85
C ASP A 190 -10.39 -3.64 30.00
N LYS A 191 -9.53 -4.53 29.51
CA LYS A 191 -8.07 -4.38 29.51
C LYS A 191 -7.54 -3.66 28.27
N THR A 192 -8.36 -3.45 27.24
CA THR A 192 -7.96 -2.81 25.99
C THR A 192 -7.29 -1.45 26.22
N LYS A 193 -7.82 -0.62 27.12
CA LYS A 193 -7.24 0.69 27.44
C LYS A 193 -5.77 0.56 27.84
N ARG A 194 -5.50 -0.32 28.81
CA ARG A 194 -4.17 -0.52 29.35
C ARG A 194 -3.20 -1.13 28.33
N ARG A 195 -3.67 -2.06 27.49
CA ARG A 195 -2.84 -2.62 26.41
C ARG A 195 -2.45 -1.54 25.40
N VAL A 196 -3.37 -0.66 25.04
CA VAL A 196 -3.11 0.49 24.16
C VAL A 196 -2.06 1.43 24.77
N GLU A 197 -2.20 1.79 26.05
CA GLU A 197 -1.22 2.64 26.75
C GLU A 197 0.19 2.04 26.73
N LEU A 198 0.31 0.73 27.03
CA LEU A 198 1.58 0.01 27.02
C LEU A 198 2.16 -0.12 25.61
N LEU A 199 1.31 -0.34 24.60
CA LEU A 199 1.76 -0.38 23.21
C LEU A 199 2.24 1.00 22.74
N CYS A 200 1.59 2.09 23.12
CA CYS A 200 2.10 3.44 22.87
C CYS A 200 3.44 3.67 23.60
N ALA A 201 3.56 3.20 24.85
CA ALA A 201 4.80 3.31 25.64
C ALA A 201 5.97 2.51 25.04
N SER A 202 5.71 1.43 24.30
CA SER A 202 6.73 0.70 23.52
C SER A 202 7.38 1.54 22.42
N LYS A 203 6.80 2.72 22.10
CA LYS A 203 7.20 3.60 20.99
C LYS A 203 6.99 3.00 19.60
N TRP A 204 6.47 1.78 19.48
CA TRP A 204 6.11 1.19 18.20
C TRP A 204 5.07 2.03 17.46
N ASN A 205 5.22 2.13 16.14
CA ASN A 205 4.38 2.99 15.31
C ASN A 205 3.83 2.20 14.11
N ILE A 206 2.50 2.04 14.05
CA ILE A 206 1.80 1.39 12.95
C ILE A 206 2.04 2.09 11.61
N ASN A 207 2.23 3.41 11.64
CA ASN A 207 2.56 4.23 10.48
C ASN A 207 4.08 4.34 10.29
N GLY A 208 4.88 3.63 11.07
CA GLY A 208 6.33 3.58 10.96
C GLY A 208 6.78 2.93 9.65
N PRO A 209 7.95 3.32 9.12
CA PRO A 209 8.46 2.84 7.84
C PRO A 209 8.59 1.30 7.78
N ASN A 210 8.93 0.67 8.91
CA ASN A 210 9.09 -0.79 9.01
C ASN A 210 7.78 -1.54 8.73
N ASN A 211 6.63 -0.93 9.04
CA ASN A 211 5.31 -1.56 8.91
C ASN A 211 4.56 -1.18 7.61
N ILE A 212 5.22 -0.57 6.62
CA ILE A 212 4.56 -0.08 5.40
C ILE A 212 5.24 -0.65 4.15
N VAL A 213 4.46 -1.01 3.14
CA VAL A 213 4.94 -1.38 1.79
C VAL A 213 4.06 -0.74 0.71
N LEU A 214 4.63 -0.29 -0.40
CA LEU A 214 3.86 0.20 -1.54
C LEU A 214 3.46 -0.99 -2.42
N LEU A 215 2.16 -1.13 -2.68
CA LEU A 215 1.64 -2.21 -3.50
C LEU A 215 0.74 -1.67 -4.62
N PRO A 216 0.90 -2.18 -5.86
CA PRO A 216 -0.03 -1.90 -6.95
C PRO A 216 -1.43 -2.40 -6.59
N GLN A 217 -2.47 -1.69 -7.02
CA GLN A 217 -3.84 -2.14 -6.81
C GLN A 217 -4.28 -3.14 -7.88
N GLU A 218 -3.86 -2.95 -9.12
CA GLU A 218 -4.41 -3.69 -10.26
C GLU A 218 -3.54 -4.88 -10.65
N THR A 219 -4.17 -6.04 -10.92
CA THR A 219 -3.44 -7.30 -11.16
C THR A 219 -2.47 -7.22 -12.33
N SER A 220 -2.85 -6.64 -13.46
CA SER A 220 -1.96 -6.58 -14.63
C SER A 220 -0.78 -5.62 -14.41
N VAL A 221 -0.97 -4.51 -13.69
CA VAL A 221 0.13 -3.64 -13.23
C VAL A 221 1.04 -4.41 -12.28
N SER A 222 0.43 -5.14 -11.33
CA SER A 222 1.15 -5.93 -10.33
C SER A 222 2.04 -6.99 -10.97
N LYS A 223 1.61 -7.61 -12.08
CA LYS A 223 2.45 -8.52 -12.87
C LYS A 223 3.63 -7.80 -13.52
N ILE A 224 3.41 -6.62 -14.10
CA ILE A 224 4.46 -5.85 -14.76
C ILE A 224 5.55 -5.44 -13.75
N VAL A 225 5.13 -4.92 -12.59
CA VAL A 225 6.07 -4.47 -11.54
C VAL A 225 6.56 -5.61 -10.64
N GLU A 226 6.16 -6.85 -10.92
CA GLU A 226 6.55 -8.06 -10.19
C GLU A 226 6.26 -8.01 -8.67
N LEU A 227 5.10 -7.49 -8.30
CA LEU A 227 4.62 -7.42 -6.92
C LEU A 227 3.23 -8.06 -6.79
N PRO A 228 2.80 -8.47 -5.57
CA PRO A 228 1.40 -8.79 -5.34
C PRO A 228 0.53 -7.53 -5.43
N ALA A 229 -0.74 -7.75 -5.75
CA ALA A 229 -1.76 -6.71 -5.76
C ALA A 229 -2.33 -6.50 -4.36
N HIS A 230 -2.52 -5.26 -3.91
CA HIS A 230 -3.10 -4.97 -2.61
C HIS A 230 -4.55 -5.45 -2.48
N CYS A 231 -5.46 -4.89 -3.29
CA CYS A 231 -6.90 -5.19 -3.28
C CYS A 231 -7.46 -5.01 -4.70
N PRO A 232 -7.16 -5.93 -5.62
CA PRO A 232 -7.52 -5.76 -7.02
C PRO A 232 -9.03 -5.79 -7.25
N TRP A 233 -9.47 -5.26 -8.41
CA TRP A 233 -10.86 -5.32 -8.84
C TRP A 233 -11.84 -4.54 -7.96
N GLY A 234 -11.34 -3.55 -7.21
CA GLY A 234 -12.14 -2.75 -6.29
C GLY A 234 -12.56 -3.48 -5.02
N LEU A 235 -11.85 -4.57 -4.67
CA LEU A 235 -11.98 -5.16 -3.35
C LEU A 235 -11.60 -4.12 -2.29
N LYS A 236 -12.32 -4.12 -1.16
CA LYS A 236 -12.09 -3.13 -0.09
C LYS A 236 -11.16 -3.65 1.01
N LYS A 237 -10.97 -4.98 1.11
CA LYS A 237 -10.30 -5.66 2.22
C LYS A 237 -9.70 -7.00 1.76
N HIS A 238 -8.76 -7.51 2.54
CA HIS A 238 -8.12 -8.82 2.41
C HIS A 238 -8.29 -9.62 3.71
N ALA A 239 -9.52 -10.08 3.98
CA ALA A 239 -9.87 -10.74 5.25
C ALA A 239 -8.98 -11.96 5.59
N ALA A 240 -8.57 -12.73 4.58
CA ALA A 240 -7.66 -13.86 4.77
C ALA A 240 -6.28 -13.42 5.29
N TYR A 241 -5.74 -12.31 4.77
CA TYR A 241 -4.50 -11.72 5.25
C TYR A 241 -4.63 -11.27 6.71
N SER A 242 -5.67 -10.50 7.02
CA SER A 242 -5.92 -10.04 8.40
C SER A 242 -6.06 -11.21 9.37
N LYS A 243 -6.82 -12.25 9.02
CA LYS A 243 -7.00 -13.44 9.87
C LYS A 243 -5.68 -14.18 10.10
N SER A 244 -4.79 -14.21 9.12
CA SER A 244 -3.48 -14.88 9.25
C SER A 244 -2.52 -14.19 10.23
N MET A 245 -2.80 -12.96 10.66
CA MET A 245 -1.99 -12.22 11.63
C MET A 245 -2.09 -12.75 13.06
N ARG A 246 -3.07 -13.60 13.37
CA ARG A 246 -3.32 -14.07 14.73
C ARG A 246 -2.06 -14.67 15.36
N ASP A 247 -1.45 -15.63 14.68
CA ASP A 247 -0.33 -16.40 15.23
C ASP A 247 0.91 -15.51 15.31
N TRP A 248 1.15 -14.68 14.29
CA TRP A 248 2.21 -13.67 14.25
C TRP A 248 2.20 -12.68 15.41
N LEU A 249 1.02 -12.31 15.89
CA LEU A 249 0.85 -11.26 16.89
C LEU A 249 0.70 -11.81 18.33
N THR A 250 0.83 -13.13 18.50
CA THR A 250 0.62 -13.79 19.80
C THR A 250 1.68 -13.37 20.82
N ASP A 251 2.95 -13.32 20.43
CA ASP A 251 4.06 -13.01 21.34
C ASP A 251 3.96 -11.57 21.86
N ALA A 252 3.71 -10.60 20.96
CA ALA A 252 3.47 -9.21 21.32
C ALA A 252 2.31 -9.05 22.33
N LYS A 253 1.21 -9.80 22.14
CA LYS A 253 0.07 -9.82 23.08
C LYS A 253 0.47 -10.39 24.44
N GLN A 254 1.25 -11.47 24.46
CA GLN A 254 1.71 -12.10 25.69
C GLN A 254 2.62 -11.16 26.49
N LYS A 255 3.57 -10.48 25.83
CA LYS A 255 4.44 -9.47 26.45
C LYS A 255 3.66 -8.30 27.04
N LEU A 256 2.70 -7.74 26.30
CA LEU A 256 1.80 -6.71 26.86
C LEU A 256 1.01 -7.23 28.06
N THR A 257 0.52 -8.47 28.01
CA THR A 257 -0.21 -9.09 29.14
C THR A 257 0.69 -9.30 30.36
N LYS A 258 1.97 -9.62 30.16
CA LYS A 258 2.97 -9.72 31.23
C LYS A 258 3.26 -8.34 31.84
N ALA A 259 3.55 -7.33 31.01
CA ALA A 259 3.80 -5.95 31.43
C ALA A 259 2.62 -5.37 32.24
N MET A 260 1.38 -5.74 31.90
CA MET A 260 0.19 -5.38 32.68
C MET A 260 0.22 -5.92 34.12
N ARG A 261 0.82 -7.10 34.35
CA ARG A 261 0.90 -7.75 35.67
C ARG A 261 2.09 -7.24 36.48
N THR A 262 3.25 -7.08 35.84
CA THR A 262 4.51 -6.75 36.51
C THR A 262 4.67 -5.25 36.75
N LYS A 263 3.94 -4.39 36.02
CA LYS A 263 4.17 -2.94 35.93
C LYS A 263 5.60 -2.57 35.51
N ALA A 264 6.39 -3.51 35.00
CA ALA A 264 7.75 -3.28 34.55
C ALA A 264 7.76 -2.60 33.17
N CYS A 265 8.61 -1.58 33.02
CA CYS A 265 8.78 -0.86 31.75
C CYS A 265 9.59 -1.67 30.71
N GLU A 266 10.53 -2.50 31.16
CA GLU A 266 11.42 -3.31 30.30
C GLU A 266 10.64 -4.25 29.36
N ASP A 267 9.54 -4.83 29.85
CA ASP A 267 8.66 -5.71 29.06
C ASP A 267 7.99 -4.97 27.87
N THR A 268 7.99 -3.63 27.84
CA THR A 268 7.36 -2.84 26.76
C THR A 268 8.30 -2.54 25.59
N GLU A 269 9.61 -2.44 25.80
CA GLU A 269 10.57 -2.16 24.72
C GLU A 269 10.65 -3.36 23.75
N ASP A 270 10.64 -4.57 24.30
CA ASP A 270 10.60 -5.83 23.56
C ASP A 270 9.36 -5.99 22.67
N VAL A 271 8.25 -5.28 22.96
CA VAL A 271 7.04 -5.32 22.12
C VAL A 271 7.28 -4.66 20.77
N ALA A 272 8.02 -3.54 20.74
CA ALA A 272 8.33 -2.86 19.50
C ALA A 272 9.27 -3.70 18.63
N VAL A 273 10.27 -4.33 19.24
CA VAL A 273 11.21 -5.24 18.57
C VAL A 273 10.46 -6.42 17.93
N ASP A 274 9.52 -7.02 18.65
CA ASP A 274 8.71 -8.13 18.10
C ASP A 274 7.84 -7.68 16.92
N LEU A 275 7.16 -6.54 17.03
CA LEU A 275 6.28 -6.05 15.97
C LEU A 275 7.05 -5.62 14.72
N ASP A 276 8.26 -5.06 14.89
CA ASP A 276 9.15 -4.78 13.77
C ASP A 276 9.68 -6.09 13.15
N SER A 277 10.07 -7.08 13.95
CA SER A 277 10.45 -8.42 13.47
C SER A 277 9.32 -9.10 12.68
N VAL A 278 8.07 -9.00 13.15
CA VAL A 278 6.89 -9.49 12.43
C VAL A 278 6.74 -8.75 11.09
N SER A 279 6.86 -7.42 11.10
CA SER A 279 6.76 -6.60 9.88
C SER A 279 7.82 -7.00 8.85
N GLU A 280 9.08 -7.18 9.26
CA GLU A 280 10.18 -7.61 8.40
C GLU A 280 9.96 -8.99 7.80
N LYS A 281 9.53 -9.97 8.61
CA LYS A 281 9.24 -11.33 8.14
C LYS A 281 8.08 -11.34 7.14
N ILE A 282 7.04 -10.55 7.38
CA ILE A 282 5.92 -10.38 6.43
C ILE A 282 6.41 -9.72 5.13
N LEU A 283 7.25 -8.68 5.21
CA LEU A 283 7.82 -8.03 4.03
C LEU A 283 8.63 -9.03 3.19
N LYS A 284 9.44 -9.88 3.84
CA LYS A 284 10.18 -10.96 3.16
C LYS A 284 9.23 -11.91 2.44
N GLN A 285 8.11 -12.31 3.07
CA GLN A 285 7.11 -13.13 2.39
C GLN A 285 6.47 -12.40 1.20
N ILE A 286 6.08 -11.14 1.35
CA ILE A 286 5.52 -10.33 0.26
C ILE A 286 6.49 -10.26 -0.93
N LYS A 287 7.79 -10.07 -0.69
CA LYS A 287 8.82 -10.06 -1.75
C LYS A 287 8.87 -11.37 -2.55
N THR A 288 8.46 -12.48 -1.95
CA THR A 288 8.39 -13.82 -2.60
C THR A 288 7.02 -14.19 -3.15
N MET A 289 5.98 -13.37 -2.93
CA MET A 289 4.63 -13.67 -3.42
C MET A 289 4.55 -13.59 -4.94
N LYS A 290 3.74 -14.47 -5.53
CA LYS A 290 3.50 -14.50 -6.98
C LYS A 290 2.92 -13.16 -7.46
N PRO A 291 3.54 -12.50 -8.47
CA PRO A 291 3.02 -11.26 -9.02
C PRO A 291 1.58 -11.37 -9.54
N GLY A 292 0.81 -10.29 -9.42
CA GLY A 292 -0.58 -10.25 -9.93
C GLY A 292 -1.63 -10.94 -9.07
N ARG A 293 -1.24 -11.63 -7.99
CA ARG A 293 -2.18 -12.19 -7.01
C ARG A 293 -2.51 -11.14 -5.96
N GLN A 294 -3.75 -11.15 -5.45
CA GLN A 294 -4.06 -10.38 -4.25
C GLN A 294 -3.16 -10.86 -3.10
N ILE A 295 -2.69 -9.93 -2.26
CA ILE A 295 -1.98 -10.29 -1.02
C ILE A 295 -2.81 -11.32 -0.23
N GLY A 296 -2.21 -12.48 -0.02
CA GLY A 296 -2.87 -13.69 0.46
C GLY A 296 -2.72 -13.89 1.96
N GLN A 297 -2.73 -15.12 2.43
CA GLN A 297 -2.33 -15.43 3.81
C GLN A 297 -0.80 -15.38 3.93
N VAL A 298 -0.31 -14.99 5.09
CA VAL A 298 1.10 -15.16 5.50
C VAL A 298 1.17 -16.16 6.65
N LYS A 299 2.28 -16.86 6.80
CA LYS A 299 2.42 -17.94 7.80
C LYS A 299 3.68 -17.73 8.64
N PRO A 300 3.65 -17.93 9.96
CA PRO A 300 4.88 -18.02 10.75
C PRO A 300 5.82 -19.03 10.09
N GLY A 301 7.06 -18.59 9.85
CA GLY A 301 8.12 -19.41 9.25
C GLY A 301 8.90 -20.18 10.30
#